data_AF-A0A1H6FAG7-F1
#
_entry.id   AF-A0A1H6FAG7-F1
#
_cell.length_a   1.000
_cell.length_b   1.000
_cell.length_c   1.000
_cell.angle_alpha   90.00
_cell.angle_beta   90.00
_cell.angle_gamma   90.00
#
_symmetry.space_group_name_H-M   'P 1'
#
loop_
_entity.id
_entity.type
_entity.pdbx_description
1 polymer ?
#
loop_
_entity_poly.entity_id
_entity_poly.type
_entity_poly.pdbx_seq_one_letter_code
_entity_poly.pdbx_strand_id
1 'polypeptide(L)'
;MDMTLRLAGYRLLRGDGLEMGAFNNPAQVPENCNMTYCDAVSREQALAYFPELTRDDLVDVQHICNLDTQGLSVFSDGQFDFVILNHVIEHVANPIKVIEELFRVIKPGGMVVISAPDKDFTSDKNRLLTSFEHLLQEYQDEVTAVSDEHYLDFLKGVHPDTLKGTPEEIQGHIQNVRNRREHAHVWDSAHFSQFLSKTLKHLNIHAQCQFFNTGARNQIEYFSVWQKTALENLQDSSTTAPVLKAKPDDTWHNPLPNTPHIHSPFFHQLLKHGIIAEDYQDIARRLHRQGFAVVDLSHIPATPDITTEAVIHDAWQQYPEVLEVARLPEILSLLEAVYGRRPIPFATKNHKHLEQQQAQSDSLFFASQPADYFCAVHLALTDMSQNHQDNNTYLCYPGTHHWQRYQAEEMGLAMDSPPAQRINANHQLYLQWIKQQNLEPVRIHLKPGQALITVARLLYGHEGNAKSATKSQTSYYFFEQCHYYKPLNSQLCCAQIDVLDIWDLSKGIAVSAMPCDSTQKLLREPESQQPHSLPADISQQAFDAEKYFAANPDVAAVGMDAWEHWIQYGREEGRQSF
;
A
#
# COMPACT_ATOMS: atom_id res chain seq x y z
N MET A 1 16.65 -22.56 -12.67
CA MET A 1 15.95 -21.26 -12.61
C MET A 1 14.54 -21.52 -13.10
N ASP A 2 13.50 -21.30 -12.28
CA ASP A 2 12.13 -21.60 -12.70
C ASP A 2 11.58 -20.48 -13.60
N MET A 3 12.02 -20.49 -14.86
CA MET A 3 11.65 -19.51 -15.89
C MET A 3 10.17 -19.59 -16.29
N THR A 4 9.40 -20.53 -15.74
CA THR A 4 7.97 -20.70 -16.05
C THR A 4 7.13 -19.48 -15.69
N LEU A 5 7.57 -18.68 -14.73
CA LEU A 5 6.84 -17.50 -14.27
C LEU A 5 6.92 -16.31 -15.24
N ARG A 6 7.97 -16.23 -16.08
CA ARG A 6 8.03 -15.24 -17.18
C ARG A 6 7.09 -15.58 -18.33
N LEU A 7 6.87 -16.89 -18.59
CA LEU A 7 6.05 -17.37 -19.70
C LEU A 7 4.63 -16.82 -19.69
N ALA A 8 4.04 -16.62 -18.50
CA ALA A 8 2.71 -16.03 -18.38
C ALA A 8 2.66 -14.59 -18.93
N GLY A 9 3.69 -13.77 -18.67
CA GLY A 9 3.82 -12.44 -19.26
C GLY A 9 4.13 -12.47 -20.75
N TYR A 10 5.04 -13.36 -21.19
CA TYR A 10 5.41 -13.47 -22.61
C TYR A 10 4.25 -13.90 -23.50
N ARG A 11 3.28 -14.67 -22.98
CA ARG A 11 2.06 -15.05 -23.72
C ARG A 11 1.19 -13.86 -24.14
N LEU A 12 1.40 -12.68 -23.56
CA LEU A 12 0.70 -11.45 -23.95
C LEU A 12 1.29 -10.79 -25.21
N LEU A 13 2.48 -11.21 -25.62
CA LEU A 13 3.23 -10.62 -26.74
C LEU A 13 2.73 -11.17 -28.07
N ARG A 14 2.74 -10.30 -29.08
CA ARG A 14 2.38 -10.62 -30.48
C ARG A 14 3.01 -9.60 -31.40
N GLY A 15 3.34 -10.01 -32.63
CA GLY A 15 3.86 -9.10 -33.67
C GLY A 15 5.38 -8.98 -33.65
N ASP A 16 5.88 -7.81 -34.07
CA ASP A 16 7.31 -7.55 -34.21
C ASP A 16 7.89 -6.97 -32.92
N GLY A 17 8.91 -7.64 -32.38
CA GLY A 17 9.51 -7.31 -31.10
C GLY A 17 11.00 -7.04 -31.15
N LEU A 18 11.47 -6.30 -30.15
CA LEU A 18 12.88 -6.05 -29.87
C LEU A 18 13.25 -6.68 -28.52
N GLU A 19 14.34 -7.45 -28.45
CA GLU A 19 14.94 -7.84 -27.18
C GLU A 19 16.34 -7.25 -27.06
N MET A 20 16.54 -6.47 -26.00
CA MET A 20 17.81 -5.84 -25.68
C MET A 20 18.53 -6.68 -24.63
N GLY A 21 19.78 -7.06 -24.89
CA GLY A 21 20.60 -7.79 -23.91
C GLY A 21 20.18 -9.25 -23.70
N ALA A 22 19.59 -9.91 -24.71
CA ALA A 22 19.23 -11.33 -24.63
C ALA A 22 20.42 -12.24 -24.30
N PHE A 23 21.60 -11.86 -24.78
CA PHE A 23 22.87 -12.53 -24.53
C PHE A 23 22.79 -14.07 -24.71
N ASN A 24 22.92 -14.84 -23.63
CA ASN A 24 22.80 -16.30 -23.65
C ASN A 24 21.48 -16.85 -23.09
N ASN A 25 20.50 -16.00 -22.81
CA ASN A 25 19.22 -16.39 -22.21
C ASN A 25 18.05 -15.64 -22.87
N PRO A 26 17.82 -15.82 -24.18
CA PRO A 26 16.75 -15.13 -24.90
C PRO A 26 15.37 -15.44 -24.36
N ALA A 27 14.47 -14.45 -24.44
CA ALA A 27 13.08 -14.60 -24.03
C ALA A 27 12.35 -15.69 -24.84
N GLN A 28 11.65 -16.57 -24.12
CA GLN A 28 10.79 -17.58 -24.72
C GLN A 28 9.42 -16.98 -25.09
N VAL A 29 9.37 -16.35 -26.26
CA VAL A 29 8.16 -15.71 -26.80
C VAL A 29 7.29 -16.68 -27.62
N PRO A 30 5.98 -16.40 -27.76
CA PRO A 30 5.08 -17.17 -28.63
C PRO A 30 5.55 -17.25 -30.10
N GLU A 31 5.15 -18.31 -30.81
CA GLU A 31 5.52 -18.55 -32.22
C GLU A 31 5.08 -17.45 -33.19
N ASN A 32 4.06 -16.67 -32.83
CA ASN A 32 3.54 -15.55 -33.61
C ASN A 32 4.28 -14.21 -33.33
N CYS A 33 5.47 -14.28 -32.72
CA CYS A 33 6.34 -13.13 -32.47
C CYS A 33 7.58 -13.20 -33.37
N ASN A 34 7.92 -12.09 -34.02
CA ASN A 34 9.18 -11.95 -34.75
C ASN A 34 10.17 -11.17 -33.88
N MET A 35 11.33 -11.77 -33.57
CA MET A 35 12.34 -11.16 -32.69
C MET A 35 13.45 -10.47 -33.46
N THR A 36 13.74 -9.23 -33.09
CA THR A 36 14.98 -8.52 -33.40
C THR A 36 15.83 -8.44 -32.13
N TYR A 37 17.10 -8.80 -32.21
CA TYR A 37 18.05 -8.76 -31.10
C TYR A 37 19.01 -7.59 -31.25
N CYS A 38 19.21 -6.87 -30.14
CA CYS A 38 20.12 -5.74 -30.06
C CYS A 38 20.92 -5.79 -28.76
N ASP A 39 22.18 -5.38 -28.81
CA ASP A 39 23.09 -5.43 -27.66
C ASP A 39 24.14 -4.30 -27.76
N ALA A 40 24.82 -3.99 -26.65
CA ALA A 40 25.86 -2.97 -26.62
C ALA A 40 27.16 -3.42 -27.30
N VAL A 41 27.35 -4.72 -27.50
CA VAL A 41 28.57 -5.33 -28.06
C VAL A 41 28.22 -6.40 -29.11
N SER A 42 29.14 -6.65 -30.05
CA SER A 42 29.00 -7.76 -30.99
C SER A 42 29.23 -9.12 -30.31
N ARG A 43 28.81 -10.21 -30.95
CA ARG A 43 29.08 -11.58 -30.47
C ARG A 43 30.58 -11.84 -30.29
N GLU A 44 31.42 -11.35 -31.21
CA GLU A 44 32.88 -11.49 -31.13
C GLU A 44 33.46 -10.74 -29.93
N GLN A 45 32.93 -9.56 -29.61
CA GLN A 45 33.35 -8.79 -28.43
C GLN A 45 32.89 -9.46 -27.13
N ALA A 46 31.65 -9.95 -27.08
CA ALA A 46 31.13 -10.72 -25.95
C ALA A 46 32.02 -11.93 -25.60
N LEU A 47 32.41 -12.73 -26.59
CA LEU A 47 33.30 -13.88 -26.39
C LEU A 47 34.70 -13.49 -25.88
N ALA A 48 35.17 -12.27 -26.15
CA ALA A 48 36.43 -11.78 -25.60
C ALA A 48 36.32 -11.41 -24.11
N TYR A 49 35.15 -10.93 -23.66
CA TYR A 49 34.90 -10.59 -22.25
C TYR A 49 34.51 -11.80 -21.40
N PHE A 50 33.87 -12.80 -22.00
CA PHE A 50 33.36 -14.00 -21.35
C PHE A 50 33.94 -15.26 -22.04
N PRO A 51 35.24 -15.56 -21.84
CA PRO A 51 35.90 -16.72 -22.45
C PRO A 51 35.32 -18.07 -22.02
N GLU A 52 34.50 -18.09 -20.97
CA GLU A 52 33.74 -19.25 -20.52
C GLU A 52 32.55 -19.62 -21.42
N LEU A 53 32.15 -18.75 -22.36
CA LEU A 53 31.02 -18.96 -23.28
C LEU A 53 31.49 -19.36 -24.68
N THR A 54 30.62 -20.04 -25.42
CA THR A 54 30.81 -20.41 -26.82
C THR A 54 29.91 -19.62 -27.75
N ARG A 55 30.19 -19.68 -29.07
CA ARG A 55 29.40 -18.97 -30.09
C ARG A 55 27.93 -19.39 -30.07
N ASP A 56 27.65 -20.66 -29.80
CA ASP A 56 26.32 -21.25 -29.81
C ASP A 56 25.49 -20.87 -28.56
N ASP A 57 26.17 -20.40 -27.51
CA ASP A 57 25.49 -19.89 -26.32
C ASP A 57 24.89 -18.50 -26.54
N LEU A 58 25.31 -17.75 -27.57
CA LEU A 58 24.95 -16.34 -27.76
C LEU A 58 24.02 -16.11 -28.96
N VAL A 59 22.96 -15.33 -28.75
CA VAL A 59 22.07 -14.90 -29.83
C VAL A 59 22.83 -14.14 -30.92
N ASP A 60 22.32 -14.20 -32.15
CA ASP A 60 22.84 -13.36 -33.23
C ASP A 60 22.22 -11.99 -33.10
N VAL A 61 23.04 -10.98 -32.84
CA VAL A 61 22.59 -9.60 -32.62
C VAL A 61 22.53 -8.89 -33.98
N GLN A 62 21.37 -8.37 -34.36
CA GLN A 62 21.19 -7.65 -35.63
C GLN A 62 21.63 -6.19 -35.54
N HIS A 63 21.61 -5.60 -34.34
CA HIS A 63 21.95 -4.20 -34.11
C HIS A 63 22.86 -4.01 -32.90
N ILE A 64 23.91 -3.20 -33.05
CA ILE A 64 24.78 -2.81 -31.93
C ILE A 64 24.36 -1.42 -31.49
N CYS A 65 23.91 -1.29 -30.24
CA CYS A 65 23.42 -0.02 -29.67
C CYS A 65 23.75 0.06 -28.18
N ASN A 66 24.52 1.08 -27.79
CA ASN A 66 24.82 1.32 -26.38
C ASN A 66 23.77 2.26 -25.77
N LEU A 67 22.92 1.71 -24.89
CA LEU A 67 21.84 2.45 -24.23
C LEU A 67 22.32 3.74 -23.52
N ASP A 68 23.52 3.73 -22.94
CA ASP A 68 24.04 4.88 -22.17
C ASP A 68 24.39 6.09 -23.03
N THR A 69 24.75 5.86 -24.30
CA THR A 69 25.28 6.93 -25.18
C THR A 69 24.42 7.20 -26.39
N GLN A 70 23.71 6.19 -26.88
CA GLN A 70 22.94 6.22 -28.13
C GLN A 70 21.45 5.94 -27.90
N GLY A 71 21.05 5.53 -26.69
CA GLY A 71 19.68 5.11 -26.40
C GLY A 71 19.24 3.99 -27.36
N LEU A 72 18.09 4.17 -28.01
CA LEU A 72 17.58 3.33 -29.09
C LEU A 72 17.46 4.12 -30.41
N SER A 73 18.35 5.09 -30.63
CA SER A 73 18.30 5.99 -31.80
C SER A 73 18.41 5.30 -33.16
N VAL A 74 18.89 4.05 -33.21
CA VAL A 74 18.88 3.22 -34.44
C VAL A 74 17.46 2.83 -34.87
N PHE A 75 16.47 2.94 -33.97
CA PHE A 75 15.08 2.58 -34.20
C PHE A 75 14.16 3.81 -34.23
N SER A 76 13.17 3.76 -35.11
CA SER A 76 12.16 4.82 -35.27
C SER A 76 11.12 4.78 -34.15
N ASP A 77 10.46 5.91 -33.92
CA ASP A 77 9.32 6.01 -33.00
C ASP A 77 8.21 5.05 -33.41
N GLY A 78 7.63 4.32 -32.45
CA GLY A 78 6.53 3.40 -32.71
C GLY A 78 6.85 2.27 -33.69
N GLN A 79 8.11 1.83 -33.77
CA GLN A 79 8.52 0.75 -34.67
C GLN A 79 8.02 -0.64 -34.22
N PHE A 80 8.02 -0.93 -32.92
CA PHE A 80 7.79 -2.29 -32.40
C PHE A 80 6.41 -2.46 -31.74
N ASP A 81 5.85 -3.67 -31.84
CA ASP A 81 4.67 -4.09 -31.08
C ASP A 81 5.03 -4.40 -29.62
N PHE A 82 6.26 -4.82 -29.37
CA PHE A 82 6.79 -4.96 -28.01
C PHE A 82 8.32 -4.81 -27.90
N VAL A 83 8.81 -4.49 -26.71
CA VAL A 83 10.24 -4.49 -26.38
C VAL A 83 10.46 -5.29 -25.10
N ILE A 84 11.55 -6.04 -25.01
CA ILE A 84 11.95 -6.82 -23.84
C ILE A 84 13.31 -6.30 -23.33
N LEU A 85 13.37 -6.00 -22.03
CA LEU A 85 14.54 -5.54 -21.31
C LEU A 85 14.66 -6.29 -19.97
N ASN A 86 15.10 -7.55 -20.01
CA ASN A 86 15.31 -8.34 -18.79
C ASN A 86 16.76 -8.19 -18.32
N HIS A 87 16.98 -7.84 -17.05
CA HIS A 87 18.32 -7.76 -16.46
C HIS A 87 19.33 -6.89 -17.25
N VAL A 88 18.87 -5.73 -17.70
CA VAL A 88 19.72 -4.73 -18.37
C VAL A 88 19.68 -3.40 -17.62
N ILE A 89 18.52 -3.05 -17.06
CA ILE A 89 18.25 -1.74 -16.46
C ILE A 89 19.10 -1.45 -15.22
N GLU A 90 19.56 -2.48 -14.51
CA GLU A 90 20.46 -2.39 -13.36
C GLU A 90 21.91 -2.07 -13.74
N HIS A 91 22.26 -2.19 -15.02
CA HIS A 91 23.62 -2.04 -15.53
C HIS A 91 23.87 -0.71 -16.23
N VAL A 92 22.82 0.01 -16.61
CA VAL A 92 22.91 1.27 -17.38
C VAL A 92 23.19 2.44 -16.47
N ALA A 93 23.78 3.50 -17.02
CA ALA A 93 24.06 4.75 -16.32
C ALA A 93 22.81 5.59 -16.05
N ASN A 94 21.81 5.50 -16.94
CA ASN A 94 20.62 6.35 -16.88
C ASN A 94 19.33 5.54 -17.09
N PRO A 95 18.84 4.85 -16.04
CA PRO A 95 17.65 4.01 -16.13
C PRO A 95 16.39 4.74 -16.60
N ILE A 96 16.19 6.00 -16.21
CA ILE A 96 15.02 6.79 -16.61
C ILE A 96 15.05 7.08 -18.11
N LYS A 97 16.22 7.46 -18.65
CA LYS A 97 16.39 7.70 -20.10
C LYS A 97 16.14 6.43 -20.91
N VAL A 98 16.57 5.28 -20.41
CA VAL A 98 16.29 3.99 -21.05
C VAL A 98 14.79 3.73 -21.10
N ILE A 99 14.05 3.93 -20.00
CA ILE A 99 12.58 3.77 -20.01
C ILE A 99 11.91 4.73 -21.00
N GLU A 100 12.36 5.98 -21.09
CA GLU A 100 11.90 6.94 -22.10
C GLU A 100 12.03 6.37 -23.52
N GLU A 101 13.21 5.82 -23.85
CA GLU A 101 13.50 5.23 -25.16
C GLU A 101 12.68 3.96 -25.43
N LEU A 102 12.51 3.07 -24.45
CA LEU A 102 11.68 1.87 -24.58
C LEU A 102 10.26 2.22 -25.01
N PHE A 103 9.65 3.22 -24.35
CA PHE A 103 8.29 3.64 -24.67
C PHE A 103 8.22 4.50 -25.95
N ARG A 104 9.30 5.18 -26.35
CA ARG A 104 9.37 5.90 -27.64
C ARG A 104 9.25 4.94 -28.82
N VAL A 105 10.02 3.84 -28.83
CA VAL A 105 10.07 2.90 -29.96
C VAL A 105 8.86 1.97 -30.06
N ILE A 106 7.98 1.98 -29.05
CA ILE A 106 6.77 1.14 -29.02
C ILE A 106 5.55 1.86 -29.60
N LYS A 107 4.80 1.13 -30.43
CA LYS A 107 3.51 1.55 -31.00
C LYS A 107 2.49 1.85 -29.89
N PRO A 108 1.53 2.76 -30.10
CA PRO A 108 0.35 2.84 -29.25
C PRO A 108 -0.32 1.46 -29.10
N GLY A 109 -0.60 1.03 -27.87
CA GLY A 109 -1.12 -0.32 -27.59
C GLY A 109 -0.07 -1.44 -27.51
N GLY A 110 1.19 -1.16 -27.84
CA GLY A 110 2.31 -2.08 -27.73
C GLY A 110 2.84 -2.22 -26.29
N MET A 111 3.74 -3.18 -26.06
CA MET A 111 4.12 -3.63 -24.72
C MET A 111 5.62 -3.53 -24.40
N VAL A 112 5.98 -3.03 -23.21
CA VAL A 112 7.32 -3.14 -22.63
C VAL A 112 7.34 -4.29 -21.64
N VAL A 113 8.22 -5.26 -21.83
CA VAL A 113 8.63 -6.20 -20.79
C VAL A 113 9.91 -5.67 -20.16
N ILE A 114 9.92 -5.56 -18.84
CA ILE A 114 11.09 -5.10 -18.09
C ILE A 114 11.23 -5.88 -16.79
N SER A 115 12.47 -6.29 -16.49
CA SER A 115 12.80 -7.00 -15.26
C SER A 115 14.12 -6.51 -14.67
N ALA A 116 14.22 -6.60 -13.35
CA ALA A 116 15.43 -6.32 -12.61
C ALA A 116 15.57 -7.31 -11.44
N PRO A 117 16.81 -7.69 -11.07
CA PRO A 117 17.08 -8.57 -9.95
C PRO A 117 16.50 -8.00 -8.65
N ASP A 118 15.88 -8.85 -7.85
CA ASP A 118 15.45 -8.50 -6.51
C ASP A 118 16.60 -8.81 -5.56
N LYS A 119 17.19 -7.76 -4.98
CA LYS A 119 18.41 -7.87 -4.20
C LYS A 119 18.32 -8.90 -3.07
N ASP A 120 17.15 -9.14 -2.50
CA ASP A 120 16.97 -10.07 -1.38
C ASP A 120 17.24 -11.52 -1.77
N PHE A 121 17.25 -11.82 -3.07
CA PHE A 121 17.47 -13.14 -3.64
C PHE A 121 18.75 -13.24 -4.48
N THR A 122 19.55 -12.18 -4.56
CA THR A 122 20.80 -12.16 -5.34
C THR A 122 22.02 -11.83 -4.48
N SER A 123 23.18 -11.73 -5.14
CA SER A 123 24.42 -11.27 -4.51
C SER A 123 24.35 -9.83 -4.01
N ASP A 124 23.38 -9.04 -4.48
CA ASP A 124 23.19 -7.64 -4.07
C ASP A 124 22.53 -7.49 -2.69
N LYS A 125 22.17 -8.58 -2.00
CA LYS A 125 21.43 -8.55 -0.72
C LYS A 125 21.98 -7.59 0.34
N ASN A 126 23.30 -7.36 0.33
CA ASN A 126 24.00 -6.50 1.29
C ASN A 126 24.17 -5.05 0.82
N ARG A 127 23.76 -4.72 -0.40
CA ARG A 127 23.85 -3.38 -0.98
C ARG A 127 22.65 -2.53 -0.60
N LEU A 128 22.85 -1.22 -0.58
CA LEU A 128 21.78 -0.25 -0.35
C LEU A 128 20.91 -0.12 -1.60
N LEU A 129 19.63 0.14 -1.38
CA LEU A 129 18.68 0.40 -2.46
C LEU A 129 19.04 1.70 -3.18
N THR A 130 18.99 1.69 -4.51
CA THR A 130 19.13 2.89 -5.31
C THR A 130 17.84 3.72 -5.22
N SER A 131 17.94 4.95 -4.72
CA SER A 131 16.79 5.83 -4.55
C SER A 131 16.31 6.41 -5.88
N PHE A 132 15.03 6.75 -5.96
CA PHE A 132 14.49 7.41 -7.16
C PHE A 132 15.09 8.80 -7.36
N GLU A 133 15.41 9.50 -6.27
CA GLU A 133 15.98 10.83 -6.28
C GLU A 133 17.39 10.84 -6.91
N HIS A 134 18.19 9.80 -6.63
CA HIS A 134 19.49 9.59 -7.28
C HIS A 134 19.33 9.40 -8.79
N LEU A 135 18.44 8.48 -9.19
CA LEU A 135 18.16 8.19 -10.60
C LEU A 135 17.61 9.41 -11.35
N LEU A 136 16.79 10.22 -10.69
CA LEU A 136 16.25 11.46 -11.24
C LEU A 136 17.34 12.52 -11.43
N GLN A 137 18.27 12.63 -10.49
CA GLN A 137 19.42 13.54 -10.62
C GLN A 137 20.30 13.12 -11.81
N GLU A 138 20.63 11.82 -11.93
CA GLU A 138 21.37 11.27 -13.06
C GLU A 138 20.66 11.50 -14.40
N TYR A 139 19.34 11.38 -14.41
CA TYR A 139 18.53 11.72 -15.58
C TYR A 139 18.65 13.20 -15.97
N GLN A 140 18.55 14.10 -15.00
CA GLN A 140 18.65 15.55 -15.21
C GLN A 140 20.04 15.99 -15.65
N ASP A 141 21.07 15.32 -15.15
CA ASP A 141 22.48 15.56 -15.50
C ASP A 141 22.86 14.90 -16.83
N GLU A 142 21.93 14.21 -17.49
CA GLU A 142 22.12 13.50 -18.75
C GLU A 142 23.35 12.58 -18.72
N VAL A 143 23.53 11.84 -17.62
CA VAL A 143 24.70 10.96 -17.47
C VAL A 143 24.71 9.88 -18.54
N THR A 144 25.90 9.62 -19.10
CA THR A 144 26.13 8.65 -20.19
C THR A 144 27.16 7.58 -19.82
N ALA A 145 27.60 7.55 -18.57
CA ALA A 145 28.53 6.56 -18.06
C ALA A 145 28.31 6.35 -16.55
N VAL A 146 28.36 5.10 -16.10
CA VAL A 146 28.27 4.73 -14.68
C VAL A 146 29.50 5.29 -13.94
N SER A 147 29.32 5.93 -12.80
CA SER A 147 30.44 6.49 -12.03
C SER A 147 31.25 5.40 -11.30
N ASP A 148 32.48 5.73 -10.86
CA ASP A 148 33.27 4.82 -10.03
C ASP A 148 32.60 4.55 -8.67
N GLU A 149 31.73 5.44 -8.20
CA GLU A 149 31.01 5.30 -6.92
C GLU A 149 30.04 4.13 -6.95
N HIS A 150 29.32 3.91 -8.06
CA HIS A 150 28.45 2.75 -8.25
C HIS A 150 29.23 1.43 -8.18
N TYR A 151 30.38 1.38 -8.84
CA TYR A 151 31.21 0.18 -8.84
C TYR A 151 31.90 -0.05 -7.50
N LEU A 152 32.26 1.01 -6.79
CA LEU A 152 32.72 0.90 -5.40
C LEU A 152 31.62 0.35 -4.47
N ASP A 153 30.37 0.78 -4.65
CA ASP A 153 29.24 0.20 -3.91
C ASP A 153 29.05 -1.30 -4.22
N PHE A 154 29.09 -1.68 -5.50
CA PHE A 154 29.05 -3.08 -5.92
C PHE A 154 30.16 -3.91 -5.25
N LEU A 155 31.42 -3.45 -5.34
CA LEU A 155 32.55 -4.14 -4.72
C LEU A 155 32.39 -4.24 -3.20
N LYS A 156 31.89 -3.20 -2.52
CA LYS A 156 31.62 -3.24 -1.06
C LYS A 156 30.60 -4.31 -0.70
N GLY A 157 29.51 -4.42 -1.47
CA GLY A 157 28.42 -5.34 -1.17
C GLY A 157 28.68 -6.79 -1.56
N VAL A 158 29.36 -7.01 -2.69
CA VAL A 158 29.50 -8.33 -3.33
C VAL A 158 30.90 -8.92 -3.16
N HIS A 159 31.94 -8.09 -3.24
CA HIS A 159 33.34 -8.52 -3.21
C HIS A 159 34.20 -7.69 -2.23
N PRO A 160 33.83 -7.61 -0.93
CA PRO A 160 34.48 -6.70 0.01
C PRO A 160 35.98 -6.93 0.19
N ASP A 161 36.47 -8.15 -0.09
CA ASP A 161 37.89 -8.48 -0.03
C ASP A 161 38.75 -7.70 -1.05
N THR A 162 38.16 -7.28 -2.17
CA THR A 162 38.83 -6.47 -3.20
C THR A 162 39.19 -5.06 -2.72
N LEU A 163 38.62 -4.61 -1.60
CA LEU A 163 38.82 -3.28 -1.03
C LEU A 163 39.93 -3.24 0.03
N LYS A 164 40.60 -4.37 0.27
CA LYS A 164 41.71 -4.48 1.25
C LYS A 164 43.09 -4.14 0.64
N GLY A 165 43.16 -3.97 -0.68
CA GLY A 165 44.38 -3.68 -1.41
C GLY A 165 44.81 -2.21 -1.39
N THR A 166 45.87 -1.92 -2.12
CA THR A 166 46.33 -0.56 -2.44
C THR A 166 45.31 0.18 -3.31
N PRO A 167 45.31 1.54 -3.32
CA PRO A 167 44.43 2.31 -4.21
C PRO A 167 44.52 1.90 -5.68
N GLU A 168 45.72 1.54 -6.15
CA GLU A 168 45.95 1.06 -7.51
C GLU A 168 45.27 -0.30 -7.79
N GLU A 169 45.33 -1.22 -6.83
CA GLU A 169 44.63 -2.51 -6.92
C GLU A 169 43.10 -2.33 -6.92
N ILE A 170 42.59 -1.44 -6.05
CA ILE A 170 41.16 -1.10 -6.00
C ILE A 170 40.69 -0.50 -7.33
N GLN A 171 41.47 0.43 -7.91
CA GLN A 171 41.14 0.99 -9.22
C GLN A 171 41.14 -0.09 -10.33
N GLY A 172 42.06 -1.05 -10.25
CA GLY A 172 42.08 -2.22 -11.13
C GLY A 172 40.79 -3.05 -11.01
N HIS A 173 40.30 -3.27 -9.79
CA HIS A 173 39.04 -3.96 -9.55
C HIS A 173 37.83 -3.16 -10.08
N ILE A 174 37.78 -1.84 -9.87
CA ILE A 174 36.75 -0.95 -10.44
C ILE A 174 36.73 -1.07 -11.96
N GLN A 175 37.90 -1.02 -12.61
CA GLN A 175 37.98 -1.14 -14.06
C GLN A 175 37.50 -2.50 -14.56
N ASN A 176 37.77 -3.57 -13.82
CA ASN A 176 37.32 -4.92 -14.18
C ASN A 176 35.79 -5.04 -14.11
N VAL A 177 35.16 -4.57 -13.04
CA VAL A 177 33.67 -4.60 -12.93
C VAL A 177 33.00 -3.66 -13.92
N ARG A 178 33.63 -2.52 -14.23
CA ARG A 178 33.21 -1.61 -15.30
C ARG A 178 33.25 -2.28 -16.68
N ASN A 179 34.34 -2.99 -16.99
CA ASN A 179 34.48 -3.69 -18.26
C ASN A 179 33.45 -4.82 -18.42
N ARG A 180 33.09 -5.50 -17.32
CA ARG A 180 32.03 -6.52 -17.28
C ARG A 180 30.63 -5.93 -17.17
N ARG A 181 30.51 -4.60 -17.05
CA ARG A 181 29.26 -3.87 -16.83
C ARG A 181 28.46 -4.45 -15.66
N GLU A 182 29.08 -4.69 -14.50
CA GLU A 182 28.38 -5.20 -13.31
C GLU A 182 27.28 -4.23 -12.82
N HIS A 183 26.42 -4.68 -11.90
CA HIS A 183 25.22 -3.95 -11.44
C HIS A 183 25.57 -2.56 -10.87
N ALA A 184 25.16 -1.50 -11.57
CA ALA A 184 25.26 -0.12 -11.10
C ALA A 184 24.18 0.21 -10.07
N HIS A 185 22.98 -0.34 -10.26
CA HIS A 185 21.80 -0.04 -9.45
C HIS A 185 21.24 -1.29 -8.77
N VAL A 186 20.52 -1.08 -7.67
CA VAL A 186 20.00 -2.16 -6.81
C VAL A 186 18.59 -1.84 -6.36
N TRP A 187 17.70 -2.82 -6.48
CA TRP A 187 16.32 -2.71 -6.01
C TRP A 187 15.85 -4.01 -5.36
N ASP A 188 14.86 -3.91 -4.49
CA ASP A 188 13.92 -5.01 -4.23
C ASP A 188 12.68 -4.83 -5.12
N SER A 189 11.77 -5.81 -5.10
CA SER A 189 10.56 -5.77 -5.91
C SER A 189 9.67 -4.54 -5.66
N ALA A 190 9.57 -4.07 -4.41
CA ALA A 190 8.72 -2.93 -4.09
C ALA A 190 9.31 -1.64 -4.65
N HIS A 191 10.61 -1.45 -4.48
CA HIS A 191 11.34 -0.27 -4.94
C HIS A 191 11.47 -0.22 -6.46
N PHE A 192 11.66 -1.36 -7.14
CA PHE A 192 11.69 -1.39 -8.60
C PHE A 192 10.32 -1.05 -9.20
N SER A 193 9.23 -1.61 -8.64
CA SER A 193 7.86 -1.25 -9.02
C SER A 193 7.59 0.26 -8.87
N GLN A 194 8.01 0.85 -7.74
CA GLN A 194 7.90 2.29 -7.50
C GLN A 194 8.74 3.11 -8.48
N PHE A 195 9.96 2.67 -8.77
CA PHE A 195 10.84 3.31 -9.76
C PHE A 195 10.18 3.38 -11.15
N LEU A 196 9.60 2.27 -11.63
CA LEU A 196 8.88 2.24 -12.91
C LEU A 196 7.69 3.22 -12.90
N SER A 197 6.85 3.15 -11.87
CA SER A 197 5.67 4.03 -11.75
C SER A 197 6.05 5.52 -11.71
N LYS A 198 7.03 5.90 -10.88
CA LYS A 198 7.50 7.29 -10.78
C LYS A 198 8.14 7.77 -12.09
N THR A 199 8.86 6.89 -12.78
CA THR A 199 9.49 7.22 -14.08
C THR A 199 8.44 7.48 -15.16
N LEU A 200 7.45 6.58 -15.31
CA LEU A 200 6.38 6.76 -16.29
C LEU A 200 5.62 8.07 -16.07
N LYS A 201 5.33 8.38 -14.80
CA LYS A 201 4.70 9.65 -14.43
C LYS A 201 5.58 10.86 -14.74
N HIS A 202 6.87 10.81 -14.38
CA HIS A 202 7.82 11.89 -14.64
C HIS A 202 7.91 12.22 -16.14
N LEU A 203 7.94 11.18 -16.98
CA LEU A 203 8.03 11.28 -18.42
C LEU A 203 6.67 11.54 -19.10
N ASN A 204 5.58 11.62 -18.33
CA ASN A 204 4.21 11.72 -18.85
C ASN A 204 3.86 10.61 -19.86
N ILE A 205 4.31 9.39 -19.58
CA ILE A 205 4.03 8.19 -20.36
C ILE A 205 2.81 7.50 -19.75
N HIS A 206 1.74 7.37 -20.53
CA HIS A 206 0.55 6.64 -20.13
C HIS A 206 0.72 5.15 -20.46
N ALA A 207 0.91 4.31 -19.45
CA ALA A 207 1.01 2.87 -19.61
C ALA A 207 0.33 2.12 -18.45
N GLN A 208 -0.18 0.93 -18.72
CA GLN A 208 -0.86 0.08 -17.74
C GLN A 208 -0.08 -1.23 -17.55
N CYS A 209 0.18 -1.62 -16.31
CA CYS A 209 0.80 -2.91 -16.00
C CYS A 209 -0.21 -4.04 -16.23
N GLN A 210 0.06 -4.90 -17.21
CA GLN A 210 -0.80 -6.03 -17.59
C GLN A 210 -0.45 -7.30 -16.82
N PHE A 211 0.79 -7.42 -16.37
CA PHE A 211 1.29 -8.59 -15.67
C PHE A 211 2.52 -8.22 -14.85
N PHE A 212 2.65 -8.79 -13.65
CA PHE A 212 3.88 -8.71 -12.90
C PHE A 212 4.09 -9.94 -12.00
N ASN A 213 5.34 -10.14 -11.61
CA ASN A 213 5.78 -11.06 -10.56
C ASN A 213 6.84 -10.38 -9.71
N THR A 214 6.91 -10.77 -8.45
CA THR A 214 7.90 -10.26 -7.50
C THR A 214 8.93 -11.32 -7.14
N GLY A 215 10.08 -10.87 -6.63
CA GLY A 215 11.13 -11.69 -6.06
C GLY A 215 10.60 -12.62 -4.98
N ALA A 216 9.66 -12.17 -4.14
CA ALA A 216 9.02 -13.03 -3.15
C ALA A 216 8.31 -14.26 -3.78
N ARG A 217 7.81 -14.14 -5.02
CA ARG A 217 7.11 -15.21 -5.73
C ARG A 217 8.04 -16.08 -6.57
N ASN A 218 8.98 -15.48 -7.30
CA ASN A 218 9.87 -16.20 -8.22
C ASN A 218 11.28 -16.46 -7.66
N GLN A 219 11.57 -15.93 -6.47
CA GLN A 219 12.83 -16.05 -5.73
C GLN A 219 14.05 -15.48 -6.47
N ILE A 220 13.85 -14.52 -7.39
CA ILE A 220 14.92 -14.00 -8.24
C ILE A 220 14.78 -12.49 -8.53
N GLU A 221 13.61 -12.05 -9.01
CA GLU A 221 13.49 -10.75 -9.68
C GLU A 221 12.10 -10.13 -9.56
N TYR A 222 12.02 -8.83 -9.80
CA TYR A 222 10.77 -8.23 -10.25
C TYR A 222 10.68 -8.33 -11.77
N PHE A 223 9.55 -8.81 -12.28
CA PHE A 223 9.26 -8.94 -13.70
C PHE A 223 7.92 -8.30 -14.01
N SER A 224 7.81 -7.49 -15.06
CA SER A 224 6.54 -6.85 -15.43
C SER A 224 6.36 -6.66 -16.94
N VAL A 225 5.09 -6.57 -17.36
CA VAL A 225 4.67 -6.26 -18.74
C VAL A 225 3.75 -5.04 -18.71
N TRP A 226 4.14 -3.98 -19.40
CA TRP A 226 3.43 -2.69 -19.43
C TRP A 226 2.91 -2.40 -20.83
N GLN A 227 1.63 -2.06 -20.97
CA GLN A 227 1.03 -1.68 -22.24
C GLN A 227 0.93 -0.16 -22.37
N LYS A 228 1.47 0.41 -23.45
CA LYS A 228 1.37 1.84 -23.78
C LYS A 228 -0.06 2.20 -24.19
N THR A 229 -0.66 3.19 -23.55
CA THR A 229 -2.04 3.62 -23.84
C THR A 229 -2.08 4.51 -25.08
N ALA A 230 -3.07 4.32 -25.96
CA ALA A 230 -3.29 5.19 -27.11
C ALA A 230 -3.94 6.52 -26.67
N LEU A 231 -3.42 7.65 -27.18
CA LEU A 231 -3.92 9.00 -26.86
C LEU A 231 -5.38 9.25 -27.31
N GLU A 232 -5.97 8.37 -28.13
CA GLU A 232 -7.32 8.56 -28.69
C GLU A 232 -8.47 8.28 -27.73
N ASN A 233 -8.21 7.80 -26.50
CA ASN A 233 -9.26 7.56 -25.48
C ASN A 233 -9.39 8.67 -24.42
N LEU A 234 -8.78 9.84 -24.64
CA LEU A 234 -8.95 11.02 -23.77
C LEU A 234 -10.02 11.97 -24.34
N GLN A 235 -11.26 11.51 -24.39
CA GLN A 235 -12.44 12.39 -24.48
C GLN A 235 -13.46 11.95 -23.43
N ASP A 236 -13.34 12.46 -22.21
CA ASP A 236 -14.31 13.39 -21.59
C ASP A 236 -13.90 13.68 -20.13
N SER A 237 -14.27 14.86 -19.62
CA SER A 237 -13.90 15.50 -18.33
C SER A 237 -12.77 16.56 -18.36
N SER A 238 -12.93 17.56 -19.24
CA SER A 238 -12.33 18.88 -19.02
C SER A 238 -13.06 19.62 -17.90
N THR A 239 -12.54 19.55 -16.67
CA THR A 239 -12.57 20.69 -15.74
C THR A 239 -11.14 21.03 -15.38
N THR A 240 -10.54 21.90 -16.18
CA THR A 240 -9.23 22.48 -15.95
C THR A 240 -9.29 23.40 -14.74
N ALA A 241 -8.90 22.90 -13.56
CA ALA A 241 -8.34 23.75 -12.52
C ALA A 241 -6.87 24.02 -12.88
N PRO A 242 -6.36 25.25 -12.73
CA PRO A 242 -4.99 25.56 -13.09
C PRO A 242 -4.03 24.81 -12.17
N VAL A 243 -3.17 23.98 -12.75
CA VAL A 243 -2.01 23.39 -12.07
C VAL A 243 -1.04 24.54 -11.78
N LEU A 244 -1.08 25.07 -10.57
CA LEU A 244 0.00 25.89 -10.04
C LEU A 244 1.25 25.00 -9.98
N LYS A 245 2.29 25.38 -10.74
CA LYS A 245 3.64 24.83 -10.63
C LYS A 245 4.08 24.92 -9.17
N ALA A 246 4.21 23.77 -8.50
CA ALA A 246 4.81 23.71 -7.18
C ALA A 246 6.30 24.08 -7.29
N LYS A 247 6.76 24.97 -6.41
CA LYS A 247 8.18 25.27 -6.25
C LYS A 247 8.90 24.07 -5.58
N PRO A 248 10.22 23.90 -5.77
CA PRO A 248 10.97 22.69 -5.37
C PRO A 248 11.25 22.51 -3.87
N ASP A 249 10.43 23.04 -2.95
CA ASP A 249 10.72 23.05 -1.50
C ASP A 249 9.57 22.51 -0.62
N ASP A 250 8.65 21.72 -1.16
CA ASP A 250 7.51 21.20 -0.37
C ASP A 250 7.78 19.73 0.02
N THR A 251 8.70 19.49 0.95
CA THR A 251 8.84 18.19 1.65
C THR A 251 7.64 18.01 2.58
N TRP A 252 6.47 17.78 2.01
CA TRP A 252 5.27 17.53 2.79
C TRP A 252 5.40 16.18 3.50
N HIS A 253 5.51 16.23 4.82
CA HIS A 253 5.47 15.05 5.67
C HIS A 253 4.02 14.80 6.11
N ASN A 254 3.53 13.56 6.00
CA ASN A 254 2.22 13.20 6.51
C ASN A 254 2.21 13.37 8.05
N PRO A 255 1.45 14.33 8.60
CA PRO A 255 1.44 14.58 10.04
C PRO A 255 0.64 13.53 10.82
N LEU A 256 -0.12 12.68 10.12
CA LEU A 256 -0.91 11.59 10.70
C LEU A 256 -0.53 10.24 10.04
N PRO A 257 0.71 9.77 10.24
CA PRO A 257 1.19 8.51 9.63
C PRO A 257 0.49 7.27 10.19
N ASN A 258 -0.19 7.41 11.34
CA ASN A 258 -0.92 6.33 12.00
C ASN A 258 -2.44 6.39 11.75
N THR A 259 -2.89 7.11 10.73
CA THR A 259 -4.29 7.13 10.28
C THR A 259 -4.39 6.45 8.92
N PRO A 260 -5.36 5.56 8.71
CA PRO A 260 -5.60 4.97 7.39
C PRO A 260 -5.67 6.07 6.33
N HIS A 261 -5.01 5.89 5.18
CA HIS A 261 -4.92 6.97 4.19
C HIS A 261 -6.30 7.49 3.75
N ILE A 262 -7.26 6.58 3.53
CA ILE A 262 -8.66 6.91 3.21
C ILE A 262 -9.44 7.65 4.31
N HIS A 263 -8.98 7.62 5.56
CA HIS A 263 -9.60 8.35 6.69
C HIS A 263 -8.82 9.60 7.09
N SER A 264 -7.65 9.83 6.49
CA SER A 264 -6.81 10.98 6.83
C SER A 264 -7.51 12.29 6.43
N PRO A 265 -7.54 13.31 7.30
CA PRO A 265 -7.96 14.66 6.92
C PRO A 265 -7.04 15.27 5.84
N PHE A 266 -5.86 14.69 5.64
CA PHE A 266 -4.92 15.05 4.59
C PHE A 266 -5.02 14.16 3.35
N PHE A 267 -6.15 13.46 3.15
CA PHE A 267 -6.36 12.54 2.02
C PHE A 267 -5.98 13.14 0.66
N HIS A 268 -6.42 14.36 0.36
CA HIS A 268 -6.06 15.02 -0.90
C HIS A 268 -4.56 15.34 -1.02
N GLN A 269 -3.86 15.59 0.10
CA GLN A 269 -2.41 15.77 0.11
C GLN A 269 -1.69 14.43 -0.05
N LEU A 270 -2.21 13.34 0.53
CA LEU A 270 -1.71 11.98 0.30
C LEU A 270 -1.80 11.62 -1.19
N LEU A 271 -2.92 11.95 -1.86
CA LEU A 271 -3.06 11.79 -3.31
C LEU A 271 -2.09 12.70 -4.08
N LYS A 272 -2.00 13.99 -3.72
CA LYS A 272 -1.13 14.98 -4.38
C LYS A 272 0.34 14.57 -4.33
N HIS A 273 0.81 14.04 -3.21
CA HIS A 273 2.19 13.60 -3.01
C HIS A 273 2.43 12.13 -3.40
N GLY A 274 1.43 11.45 -3.98
CA GLY A 274 1.59 10.10 -4.50
C GLY A 274 1.79 9.02 -3.43
N ILE A 275 1.35 9.27 -2.19
CA ILE A 275 1.40 8.27 -1.11
C ILE A 275 0.47 7.09 -1.44
N ILE A 276 -0.69 7.37 -2.04
CA ILE A 276 -1.55 6.33 -2.63
C ILE A 276 -1.23 6.26 -4.13
N ALA A 277 -0.80 5.08 -4.58
CA ALA A 277 -0.49 4.82 -5.99
C ALA A 277 -1.69 5.11 -6.92
N GLU A 278 -1.41 5.64 -8.11
CA GLU A 278 -2.44 6.16 -9.04
C GLU A 278 -3.52 5.14 -9.38
N ASP A 279 -3.14 3.89 -9.62
CA ASP A 279 -4.04 2.76 -9.92
C ASP A 279 -5.12 2.56 -8.83
N TYR A 280 -4.82 2.93 -7.59
CA TYR A 280 -5.73 2.79 -6.46
C TYR A 280 -6.45 4.08 -6.08
N GLN A 281 -6.11 5.24 -6.67
CA GLN A 281 -6.66 6.52 -6.24
C GLN A 281 -8.16 6.66 -6.50
N ASP A 282 -8.67 6.09 -7.58
CA ASP A 282 -10.11 6.12 -7.87
C ASP A 282 -10.91 5.33 -6.82
N ILE A 283 -10.45 4.12 -6.49
CA ILE A 283 -11.02 3.31 -5.41
C ILE A 283 -10.86 4.01 -4.06
N ALA A 284 -9.69 4.58 -3.78
CA ALA A 284 -9.43 5.34 -2.56
C ALA A 284 -10.36 6.55 -2.44
N ARG A 285 -10.64 7.28 -3.53
CA ARG A 285 -11.60 8.40 -3.54
C ARG A 285 -13.02 7.92 -3.24
N ARG A 286 -13.44 6.77 -3.80
CA ARG A 286 -14.73 6.16 -3.45
C ARG A 286 -14.79 5.81 -1.98
N LEU A 287 -13.82 5.04 -1.46
CA LEU A 287 -13.76 4.65 -0.05
C LEU A 287 -13.75 5.88 0.87
N HIS A 288 -12.92 6.88 0.59
CA HIS A 288 -12.86 8.13 1.35
C HIS A 288 -14.20 8.89 1.37
N ARG A 289 -14.85 9.03 0.21
CA ARG A 289 -16.09 9.81 0.06
C ARG A 289 -17.31 9.10 0.61
N GLN A 290 -17.47 7.81 0.33
CA GLN A 290 -18.73 7.08 0.56
C GLN A 290 -18.61 5.88 1.49
N GLY A 291 -17.39 5.46 1.86
CA GLY A 291 -17.14 4.37 2.80
C GLY A 291 -17.18 2.96 2.18
N PHE A 292 -17.48 2.85 0.89
CA PHE A 292 -17.44 1.59 0.15
C PHE A 292 -17.00 1.77 -1.30
N ALA A 293 -16.50 0.70 -1.91
CA ALA A 293 -16.19 0.65 -3.33
C ALA A 293 -16.44 -0.76 -3.88
N VAL A 294 -16.94 -0.84 -5.12
CA VAL A 294 -16.96 -2.08 -5.89
C VAL A 294 -15.69 -2.12 -6.74
N VAL A 295 -15.06 -3.28 -6.80
CA VAL A 295 -13.88 -3.55 -7.61
C VAL A 295 -14.10 -4.78 -8.48
N ASP A 296 -13.62 -4.73 -9.72
CA ASP A 296 -13.63 -5.85 -10.65
C ASP A 296 -12.30 -6.60 -10.52
N LEU A 297 -12.36 -7.90 -10.23
CA LEU A 297 -11.18 -8.74 -10.06
C LEU A 297 -10.81 -9.44 -11.36
N SER A 298 -9.51 -9.48 -11.62
CA SER A 298 -8.93 -10.14 -12.80
C SER A 298 -9.09 -11.65 -12.80
N HIS A 299 -9.11 -12.27 -11.61
CA HIS A 299 -9.25 -13.71 -11.43
C HIS A 299 -9.96 -14.04 -10.12
N ILE A 300 -10.87 -15.03 -10.17
CA ILE A 300 -11.49 -15.62 -8.99
C ILE A 300 -11.18 -17.12 -8.98
N PRO A 301 -10.66 -17.67 -7.86
CA PRO A 301 -10.49 -19.10 -7.68
C PRO A 301 -11.80 -19.86 -7.83
N ALA A 302 -11.75 -21.09 -8.33
CA ALA A 302 -12.92 -21.95 -8.33
C ALA A 302 -13.35 -22.21 -6.88
N THR A 303 -14.51 -21.70 -6.46
CA THR A 303 -14.97 -21.92 -5.09
C THR A 303 -15.72 -23.23 -4.95
N PRO A 304 -15.45 -24.01 -3.89
CA PRO A 304 -16.09 -25.28 -3.64
C PRO A 304 -17.58 -25.08 -3.40
N ASP A 305 -18.37 -26.09 -3.74
CA ASP A 305 -19.79 -26.09 -3.44
C ASP A 305 -20.01 -26.40 -1.95
N ILE A 306 -19.99 -25.36 -1.12
CA ILE A 306 -20.19 -25.45 0.32
C ILE A 306 -21.71 -25.57 0.58
N THR A 307 -22.28 -26.77 0.44
CA THR A 307 -23.75 -26.96 0.34
C THR A 307 -24.53 -27.17 1.64
N THR A 308 -23.87 -27.35 2.79
CA THR A 308 -24.51 -27.93 3.98
C THR A 308 -25.22 -26.94 4.91
N GLU A 309 -24.69 -25.73 5.09
CA GLU A 309 -25.22 -24.73 6.02
C GLU A 309 -25.54 -23.40 5.31
N ALA A 310 -26.38 -22.56 5.92
CA ALA A 310 -26.72 -21.23 5.37
C ALA A 310 -25.50 -20.28 5.40
N VAL A 311 -24.72 -20.36 6.47
CA VAL A 311 -23.53 -19.55 6.73
C VAL A 311 -22.47 -20.43 7.38
N ILE A 312 -21.24 -20.40 6.87
CA ILE A 312 -20.09 -21.06 7.49
C ILE A 312 -19.03 -20.01 7.84
N HIS A 313 -18.61 -20.00 9.10
CA HIS A 313 -17.51 -19.19 9.58
C HIS A 313 -16.19 -19.94 9.41
N ASP A 314 -15.15 -19.25 8.96
CA ASP A 314 -13.80 -19.76 8.81
C ASP A 314 -13.70 -21.08 8.01
N ALA A 315 -14.49 -21.16 6.94
CA ALA A 315 -14.50 -22.30 6.03
C ALA A 315 -13.10 -22.58 5.42
N TRP A 316 -12.18 -21.60 5.44
CA TRP A 316 -10.78 -21.76 5.03
C TRP A 316 -10.03 -22.87 5.80
N GLN A 317 -10.50 -23.25 7.00
CA GLN A 317 -9.90 -24.37 7.75
C GLN A 317 -10.12 -25.73 7.08
N GLN A 318 -11.20 -25.85 6.29
CA GLN A 318 -11.58 -27.09 5.60
C GLN A 318 -11.41 -26.99 4.08
N TYR A 319 -11.52 -25.77 3.53
CA TYR A 319 -11.59 -25.51 2.10
C TYR A 319 -10.47 -24.54 1.68
N PRO A 320 -9.37 -25.04 1.08
CA PRO A 320 -8.24 -24.21 0.65
C PRO A 320 -8.61 -23.06 -0.29
N GLU A 321 -9.64 -23.22 -1.10
CA GLU A 321 -10.11 -22.22 -2.06
C GLU A 321 -10.70 -20.99 -1.36
N VAL A 322 -11.31 -21.16 -0.18
CA VAL A 322 -11.78 -20.06 0.67
C VAL A 322 -10.59 -19.24 1.17
N LEU A 323 -9.48 -19.92 1.48
CA LEU A 323 -8.22 -19.27 1.87
C LEU A 323 -7.58 -18.52 0.69
N GLU A 324 -7.63 -19.08 -0.52
CA GLU A 324 -7.16 -18.41 -1.74
C GLU A 324 -7.92 -17.11 -1.99
N VAL A 325 -9.25 -17.12 -1.86
CA VAL A 325 -10.08 -15.91 -1.99
C VAL A 325 -9.68 -14.85 -0.96
N ALA A 326 -9.46 -15.24 0.30
CA ALA A 326 -9.05 -14.29 1.35
C ALA A 326 -7.64 -13.70 1.10
N ARG A 327 -6.80 -14.39 0.31
CA ARG A 327 -5.41 -14.02 0.01
C ARG A 327 -5.21 -13.42 -1.39
N LEU A 328 -6.28 -13.02 -2.07
CA LEU A 328 -6.20 -12.46 -3.42
C LEU A 328 -5.19 -11.29 -3.49
N PRO A 329 -4.09 -11.40 -4.26
CA PRO A 329 -3.03 -10.40 -4.28
C PRO A 329 -3.53 -9.01 -4.70
N GLU A 330 -4.50 -8.97 -5.60
CA GLU A 330 -5.14 -7.74 -6.09
C GLU A 330 -5.84 -6.99 -4.95
N ILE A 331 -6.57 -7.70 -4.08
CA ILE A 331 -7.20 -7.13 -2.88
C ILE A 331 -6.15 -6.72 -1.85
N LEU A 332 -5.16 -7.57 -1.56
CA LEU A 332 -4.14 -7.26 -0.56
C LEU A 332 -3.35 -6.00 -0.93
N SER A 333 -2.93 -5.87 -2.19
CA SER A 333 -2.16 -4.72 -2.68
C SER A 333 -2.99 -3.44 -2.65
N LEU A 334 -4.26 -3.52 -3.07
CA LEU A 334 -5.21 -2.41 -2.99
C LEU A 334 -5.41 -1.96 -1.54
N LEU A 335 -5.71 -2.89 -0.63
CA LEU A 335 -5.93 -2.57 0.78
C LEU A 335 -4.69 -1.96 1.42
N GLU A 336 -3.50 -2.50 1.12
CA GLU A 336 -2.23 -1.95 1.60
C GLU A 336 -2.03 -0.51 1.14
N ALA A 337 -2.29 -0.22 -0.13
CA ALA A 337 -2.14 1.12 -0.69
C ALA A 337 -3.14 2.14 -0.11
N VAL A 338 -4.39 1.74 0.15
CA VAL A 338 -5.43 2.68 0.63
C VAL A 338 -5.49 2.81 2.16
N TYR A 339 -4.93 1.85 2.90
CA TYR A 339 -4.77 1.96 4.36
C TYR A 339 -3.37 2.39 4.79
N GLY A 340 -2.34 2.21 3.95
CA GLY A 340 -0.95 2.57 4.26
C GLY A 340 -0.22 1.56 5.14
N ARG A 341 -0.79 0.36 5.33
CA ARG A 341 -0.23 -0.72 6.12
C ARG A 341 -0.58 -2.05 5.50
N ARG A 342 0.24 -3.07 5.71
CA ARG A 342 -0.05 -4.42 5.25
C ARG A 342 -1.37 -4.95 5.85
N PRO A 343 -2.31 -5.43 5.03
CA PRO A 343 -3.53 -6.08 5.49
C PRO A 343 -3.25 -7.50 6.01
N ILE A 344 -4.03 -7.91 7.01
CA ILE A 344 -4.02 -9.22 7.65
C ILE A 344 -5.42 -9.82 7.49
N PRO A 345 -5.66 -10.67 6.47
CA PRO A 345 -6.87 -11.48 6.45
C PRO A 345 -6.87 -12.37 7.69
N PHE A 346 -7.95 -12.37 8.48
CA PHE A 346 -7.99 -13.12 9.74
C PHE A 346 -9.23 -13.99 9.93
N ALA A 347 -10.31 -13.69 9.23
CA ALA A 347 -11.56 -14.45 9.33
C ALA A 347 -12.31 -14.44 8.00
N THR A 348 -13.09 -15.49 7.76
CA THR A 348 -14.02 -15.55 6.63
C THR A 348 -15.44 -15.91 7.05
N LYS A 349 -16.41 -15.48 6.25
CA LYS A 349 -17.82 -15.86 6.38
C LYS A 349 -18.38 -16.18 5.00
N ASN A 350 -18.73 -17.43 4.78
CA ASN A 350 -19.23 -17.93 3.50
C ASN A 350 -20.75 -18.09 3.58
N HIS A 351 -21.46 -17.52 2.63
CA HIS A 351 -22.91 -17.48 2.57
C HIS A 351 -23.42 -18.32 1.40
N LYS A 352 -24.36 -19.23 1.69
CA LYS A 352 -25.11 -19.98 0.67
C LYS A 352 -26.18 -19.13 -0.01
N HIS A 353 -26.65 -18.10 0.70
CA HIS A 353 -27.51 -17.00 0.23
C HIS A 353 -27.32 -15.80 1.17
N LEU A 354 -27.63 -14.59 0.70
CA LEU A 354 -27.71 -13.44 1.59
C LEU A 354 -28.96 -13.58 2.46
N GLU A 355 -28.78 -13.50 3.78
CA GLU A 355 -29.87 -13.40 4.73
C GLU A 355 -30.26 -11.93 4.91
N GLN A 356 -31.53 -11.67 5.20
CA GLN A 356 -31.99 -10.32 5.51
C GLN A 356 -31.23 -9.79 6.74
N GLN A 357 -30.52 -8.67 6.56
CA GLN A 357 -29.71 -8.04 7.61
C GLN A 357 -30.01 -6.54 7.66
N GLN A 358 -30.35 -6.04 8.85
CA GLN A 358 -30.52 -4.62 9.09
C GLN A 358 -29.19 -3.86 8.98
N ALA A 359 -29.27 -2.56 8.74
CA ALA A 359 -28.10 -1.70 8.64
C ALA A 359 -27.30 -1.70 9.95
N GLN A 360 -26.02 -2.05 9.86
CA GLN A 360 -25.10 -2.05 11.00
C GLN A 360 -23.67 -1.76 10.54
N SER A 361 -22.80 -1.48 11.50
CA SER A 361 -21.36 -1.24 11.28
C SER A 361 -20.54 -2.38 11.84
N ASP A 362 -19.51 -2.83 11.12
CA ASP A 362 -18.59 -3.86 11.60
C ASP A 362 -17.76 -3.38 12.79
N SER A 363 -17.63 -2.06 12.96
CA SER A 363 -17.01 -1.43 14.14
C SER A 363 -17.72 -1.75 15.46
N LEU A 364 -18.88 -2.41 15.43
CA LEU A 364 -19.56 -2.97 16.60
C LEU A 364 -18.90 -4.27 17.07
N PHE A 365 -18.30 -5.04 16.16
CA PHE A 365 -17.75 -6.37 16.43
C PHE A 365 -16.23 -6.40 16.43
N PHE A 366 -15.60 -5.58 15.58
CA PHE A 366 -14.16 -5.53 15.39
C PHE A 366 -13.64 -4.11 15.42
N ALA A 367 -12.56 -3.88 16.14
CA ALA A 367 -11.89 -2.60 16.14
C ALA A 367 -10.38 -2.75 16.36
N SER A 368 -9.67 -1.72 15.96
CA SER A 368 -8.22 -1.63 16.08
C SER A 368 -7.80 -0.40 16.90
N GLN A 369 -6.59 -0.42 17.45
CA GLN A 369 -5.87 0.75 17.94
C GLN A 369 -4.48 0.79 17.30
N PRO A 370 -4.12 1.79 16.48
CA PRO A 370 -4.91 2.97 16.09
C PRO A 370 -6.25 2.63 15.41
N ALA A 371 -7.22 3.55 15.53
CA ALA A 371 -8.58 3.33 15.07
C ALA A 371 -8.71 3.13 13.55
N ASP A 372 -9.80 2.48 13.16
CA ASP A 372 -10.27 2.33 11.79
C ASP A 372 -9.34 1.57 10.82
N TYR A 373 -8.36 0.82 11.33
CA TYR A 373 -7.60 -0.20 10.58
C TYR A 373 -8.37 -1.53 10.55
N PHE A 374 -9.53 -1.50 9.90
CA PHE A 374 -10.34 -2.68 9.62
C PHE A 374 -11.16 -2.46 8.34
N CYS A 375 -11.37 -3.52 7.56
CA CYS A 375 -12.35 -3.57 6.48
C CYS A 375 -12.90 -4.98 6.25
N ALA A 376 -14.07 -5.04 5.62
CA ALA A 376 -14.61 -6.28 5.06
C ALA A 376 -14.60 -6.21 3.52
N VAL A 377 -14.34 -7.35 2.89
CA VAL A 377 -14.40 -7.53 1.45
C VAL A 377 -15.41 -8.62 1.15
N HIS A 378 -16.50 -8.25 0.49
CA HIS A 378 -17.60 -9.14 0.13
C HIS A 378 -17.48 -9.52 -1.35
N LEU A 379 -17.05 -10.74 -1.63
CA LEU A 379 -16.91 -11.28 -2.97
C LEU A 379 -18.15 -12.07 -3.37
N ALA A 380 -18.72 -11.75 -4.53
CA ALA A 380 -19.75 -12.57 -5.15
C ALA A 380 -19.13 -13.77 -5.89
N LEU A 381 -19.55 -14.98 -5.52
CA LEU A 381 -19.13 -16.24 -6.15
C LEU A 381 -20.08 -16.68 -7.27
N THR A 382 -21.27 -16.10 -7.30
CA THR A 382 -22.30 -16.27 -8.33
C THR A 382 -22.89 -14.92 -8.68
N ASP A 383 -23.66 -14.85 -9.76
CA ASP A 383 -24.28 -13.61 -10.18
C ASP A 383 -25.41 -13.20 -9.24
N MET A 384 -25.25 -12.07 -8.55
CA MET A 384 -26.26 -11.51 -7.64
C MET A 384 -27.28 -10.63 -8.38
N SER A 385 -27.08 -10.38 -9.68
CA SER A 385 -27.90 -9.46 -10.48
C SER A 385 -29.02 -10.14 -11.28
N GLN A 386 -28.99 -11.47 -11.45
CA GLN A 386 -29.81 -12.16 -12.44
C GLN A 386 -31.31 -12.31 -12.12
N ASN A 387 -31.78 -11.89 -10.95
CA ASN A 387 -33.21 -11.88 -10.64
C ASN A 387 -33.59 -10.71 -9.72
N HIS A 388 -34.23 -9.67 -10.27
CA HIS A 388 -34.79 -8.57 -9.50
C HIS A 388 -35.83 -9.00 -8.44
N GLN A 389 -36.37 -10.22 -8.53
CA GLN A 389 -37.30 -10.80 -7.54
C GLN A 389 -36.58 -11.51 -6.38
N ASP A 390 -35.29 -11.80 -6.49
CA ASP A 390 -34.54 -12.53 -5.46
C ASP A 390 -33.91 -11.62 -4.40
N ASN A 391 -33.98 -10.30 -4.56
CA ASN A 391 -33.59 -9.31 -3.56
C ASN A 391 -32.16 -9.43 -2.97
N ASN A 392 -31.21 -10.15 -3.57
CA ASN A 392 -29.86 -10.31 -3.00
C ASN A 392 -28.97 -9.08 -3.25
N THR A 393 -29.07 -8.11 -2.35
CA THR A 393 -28.52 -6.77 -2.56
C THR A 393 -27.83 -6.28 -1.31
N TYR A 394 -26.63 -5.74 -1.46
CA TYR A 394 -25.99 -4.98 -0.39
C TYR A 394 -26.60 -3.59 -0.35
N LEU A 395 -27.03 -3.16 0.84
CA LEU A 395 -27.53 -1.82 1.11
C LEU A 395 -26.43 -1.04 1.83
N CYS A 396 -25.77 -0.10 1.16
CA CYS A 396 -24.73 0.73 1.76
C CYS A 396 -25.26 2.14 1.98
N TYR A 397 -24.94 2.78 3.11
CA TYR A 397 -25.34 4.16 3.41
C TYR A 397 -24.13 5.10 3.29
N PRO A 398 -23.95 5.80 2.14
CA PRO A 398 -22.81 6.68 1.90
C PRO A 398 -22.57 7.71 3.00
N GLY A 399 -21.30 7.94 3.36
CA GLY A 399 -20.90 9.02 4.28
C GLY A 399 -21.05 8.68 5.76
N THR A 400 -21.98 7.77 6.10
CA THR A 400 -21.75 6.60 6.95
C THR A 400 -20.60 6.65 7.96
N HIS A 401 -19.43 6.31 7.42
CA HIS A 401 -18.18 6.08 8.10
C HIS A 401 -17.59 7.31 8.80
N HIS A 402 -18.06 8.52 8.45
CA HIS A 402 -17.68 9.75 9.14
C HIS A 402 -18.44 9.97 10.46
N TRP A 403 -19.53 9.23 10.71
CA TRP A 403 -20.31 9.36 11.94
C TRP A 403 -19.56 8.81 13.13
N GLN A 404 -19.63 9.51 14.26
CA GLN A 404 -19.03 9.07 15.52
C GLN A 404 -19.47 7.65 15.88
N ARG A 405 -18.52 6.84 16.36
CA ARG A 405 -18.81 5.53 16.95
C ARG A 405 -19.35 5.74 18.37
N TYR A 406 -20.50 5.10 18.65
CA TYR A 406 -21.08 5.03 19.98
C TYR A 406 -20.90 3.63 20.57
N GLN A 407 -20.42 3.55 21.81
CA GLN A 407 -20.34 2.31 22.58
C GLN A 407 -21.62 2.12 23.42
N ALA A 408 -21.64 1.04 24.18
CA ALA A 408 -22.73 0.70 25.07
C ALA A 408 -23.00 1.81 26.11
N GLU A 409 -21.94 2.42 26.62
CA GLU A 409 -21.94 3.38 27.71
C GLU A 409 -22.61 4.70 27.30
N GLU A 410 -22.32 5.22 26.10
CA GLU A 410 -23.00 6.41 25.58
C GLU A 410 -24.49 6.14 25.32
N MET A 411 -24.88 4.87 25.15
CA MET A 411 -26.28 4.44 25.05
C MET A 411 -26.91 4.11 26.41
N GLY A 412 -26.20 4.35 27.52
CA GLY A 412 -26.67 4.09 28.89
C GLY A 412 -26.71 2.61 29.26
N LEU A 413 -25.95 1.76 28.56
CA LEU A 413 -25.88 0.31 28.82
C LEU A 413 -24.59 -0.06 29.56
N ALA A 414 -24.74 -0.87 30.60
CA ALA A 414 -23.63 -1.44 31.34
C ALA A 414 -23.02 -2.66 30.63
N MET A 415 -21.80 -3.06 30.99
CA MET A 415 -21.11 -4.22 30.40
C MET A 415 -21.79 -5.56 30.61
N ASP A 416 -22.43 -5.72 31.75
CA ASP A 416 -23.19 -6.90 32.10
C ASP A 416 -24.54 -6.98 31.38
N SER A 417 -24.92 -5.93 30.64
CA SER A 417 -26.06 -6.00 29.72
C SER A 417 -25.87 -7.19 28.76
N PRO A 418 -26.92 -7.90 28.36
CA PRO A 418 -26.80 -8.94 27.36
C PRO A 418 -26.27 -8.37 26.02
N PRO A 419 -25.37 -9.08 25.30
CA PRO A 419 -24.87 -8.64 23.99
C PRO A 419 -25.99 -8.29 22.99
N ALA A 420 -27.07 -9.07 22.98
CA ALA A 420 -28.23 -8.82 22.14
C ALA A 420 -28.90 -7.46 22.42
N GLN A 421 -28.93 -7.03 23.70
CA GLN A 421 -29.47 -5.73 24.09
C GLN A 421 -28.58 -4.59 23.57
N ARG A 422 -27.25 -4.74 23.68
CA ARG A 422 -26.29 -3.76 23.15
C ARG A 422 -26.36 -3.64 21.62
N ILE A 423 -26.44 -4.77 20.92
CA ILE A 423 -26.61 -4.79 19.46
C ILE A 423 -27.90 -4.07 19.07
N ASN A 424 -29.03 -4.41 19.72
CA ASN A 424 -30.32 -3.79 19.41
C ASN A 424 -30.31 -2.29 19.70
N ALA A 425 -29.72 -1.83 20.80
CA ALA A 425 -29.60 -0.40 21.08
C ALA A 425 -28.77 0.33 20.00
N ASN A 426 -27.68 -0.27 19.55
CA ASN A 426 -26.86 0.26 18.46
C ASN A 426 -27.64 0.35 17.14
N HIS A 427 -28.39 -0.70 16.79
CA HIS A 427 -29.28 -0.70 15.62
C HIS A 427 -30.34 0.39 15.72
N GLN A 428 -31.03 0.51 16.86
CA GLN A 428 -32.07 1.53 17.04
C GLN A 428 -31.50 2.94 16.92
N LEU A 429 -30.32 3.21 17.49
CA LEU A 429 -29.63 4.49 17.36
C LEU A 429 -29.37 4.85 15.89
N TYR A 430 -28.74 3.95 15.15
CA TYR A 430 -28.39 4.23 13.76
C TYR A 430 -29.61 4.30 12.83
N LEU A 431 -30.64 3.48 13.04
CA LEU A 431 -31.90 3.59 12.30
C LEU A 431 -32.61 4.92 12.55
N GLN A 432 -32.61 5.40 13.80
CA GLN A 432 -33.13 6.74 14.12
C GLN A 432 -32.32 7.82 13.41
N TRP A 433 -31.00 7.69 13.37
CA TRP A 433 -30.13 8.69 12.76
C TRP A 433 -30.23 8.70 11.23
N ILE A 434 -30.28 7.53 10.58
CA ILE A 434 -30.58 7.39 9.15
C ILE A 434 -31.88 8.13 8.81
N LYS A 435 -32.93 7.92 9.62
CA LYS A 435 -34.22 8.59 9.46
C LYS A 435 -34.13 10.10 9.64
N GLN A 436 -33.39 10.57 10.65
CA GLN A 436 -33.20 12.01 10.91
C GLN A 436 -32.43 12.71 9.79
N GLN A 437 -31.43 12.05 9.21
CA GLN A 437 -30.63 12.57 8.10
C GLN A 437 -31.30 12.35 6.74
N ASN A 438 -32.45 11.67 6.70
CA ASN A 438 -33.17 11.29 5.48
C ASN A 438 -32.25 10.58 4.46
N LEU A 439 -31.44 9.64 4.95
CA LEU A 439 -30.50 8.89 4.12
C LEU A 439 -31.19 7.71 3.44
N GLU A 440 -31.01 7.63 2.13
CA GLU A 440 -31.41 6.49 1.32
C GLU A 440 -30.20 5.58 1.05
N PRO A 441 -30.35 4.24 1.14
CA PRO A 441 -29.27 3.32 0.83
C PRO A 441 -28.98 3.27 -0.67
N VAL A 442 -27.70 3.13 -1.01
CA VAL A 442 -27.26 2.72 -2.33
C VAL A 442 -27.34 1.19 -2.41
N ARG A 443 -28.09 0.70 -3.40
CA ARG A 443 -28.24 -0.73 -3.70
C ARG A 443 -27.10 -1.21 -4.58
N ILE A 444 -26.36 -2.20 -4.11
CA ILE A 444 -25.23 -2.80 -4.83
C ILE A 444 -25.55 -4.26 -5.18
N HIS A 445 -25.56 -4.52 -6.49
CA HIS A 445 -25.66 -5.87 -7.05
C HIS A 445 -24.28 -6.26 -7.59
N LEU A 446 -23.71 -7.33 -7.05
CA LEU A 446 -22.40 -7.81 -7.48
C LEU A 446 -22.54 -8.89 -8.56
N LYS A 447 -21.72 -8.78 -9.60
CA LYS A 447 -21.53 -9.84 -10.60
C LYS A 447 -20.44 -10.82 -10.14
N PRO A 448 -20.38 -12.04 -10.70
CA PRO A 448 -19.19 -12.87 -10.53
C PRO A 448 -17.99 -12.09 -11.04
N GLY A 449 -16.91 -12.04 -10.27
CA GLY A 449 -15.76 -11.16 -10.58
C GLY A 449 -15.68 -9.96 -9.66
N GLN A 450 -16.78 -9.56 -9.01
CA GLN A 450 -16.84 -8.29 -8.29
C GLN A 450 -16.78 -8.45 -6.78
N ALA A 451 -15.97 -7.60 -6.13
CA ALA A 451 -15.91 -7.48 -4.69
C ALA A 451 -16.41 -6.11 -4.23
N LEU A 452 -17.25 -6.08 -3.20
CA LEU A 452 -17.58 -4.88 -2.44
C LEU A 452 -16.64 -4.75 -1.25
N ILE A 453 -15.92 -3.63 -1.15
CA ILE A 453 -15.10 -3.28 0.01
C ILE A 453 -15.90 -2.32 0.87
N THR A 454 -16.02 -2.61 2.17
CA THR A 454 -16.66 -1.76 3.18
C THR A 454 -15.66 -1.39 4.27
N VAL A 455 -15.59 -0.10 4.61
CA VAL A 455 -14.73 0.37 5.71
C VAL A 455 -15.39 0.11 7.06
N ALA A 456 -14.59 0.00 8.13
CA ALA A 456 -15.03 -0.40 9.46
C ALA A 456 -16.32 0.26 9.98
N ARG A 457 -16.50 1.56 9.72
CA ARG A 457 -17.60 2.38 10.28
C ARG A 457 -18.79 2.58 9.34
N LEU A 458 -18.73 2.06 8.12
CA LEU A 458 -19.85 2.17 7.20
C LEU A 458 -21.06 1.40 7.75
N LEU A 459 -22.23 2.04 7.77
CA LEU A 459 -23.48 1.32 7.93
C LEU A 459 -23.83 0.63 6.62
N TYR A 460 -23.98 -0.69 6.68
CA TYR A 460 -24.47 -1.49 5.57
C TYR A 460 -25.35 -2.64 6.07
N GLY A 461 -26.18 -3.18 5.18
CA GLY A 461 -27.04 -4.32 5.43
C GLY A 461 -27.29 -5.09 4.15
N HIS A 462 -28.16 -6.10 4.23
CA HIS A 462 -28.47 -6.96 3.10
C HIS A 462 -29.99 -7.12 2.97
N GLU A 463 -30.48 -6.94 1.76
CA GLU A 463 -31.73 -7.58 1.34
C GLU A 463 -31.35 -8.99 0.86
N GLY A 464 -32.13 -9.99 1.26
CA GLY A 464 -31.76 -11.38 1.02
C GLY A 464 -32.97 -12.31 0.92
N ASN A 465 -32.86 -13.34 0.08
CA ASN A 465 -33.90 -14.35 -0.11
C ASN A 465 -33.35 -15.75 0.17
N ALA A 466 -33.92 -16.44 1.16
CA ALA A 466 -33.51 -17.79 1.56
C ALA A 466 -33.66 -18.86 0.45
N LYS A 467 -34.42 -18.56 -0.61
CA LYS A 467 -34.57 -19.44 -1.78
C LYS A 467 -33.55 -19.18 -2.89
N SER A 468 -32.71 -18.16 -2.73
CA SER A 468 -31.70 -17.80 -3.71
C SER A 468 -30.59 -18.84 -3.82
N ALA A 469 -30.07 -19.01 -5.03
CA ALA A 469 -28.86 -19.80 -5.30
C ALA A 469 -27.56 -18.98 -5.20
N THR A 470 -27.65 -17.72 -4.75
CA THR A 470 -26.52 -16.79 -4.71
C THR A 470 -25.50 -17.13 -3.64
N LYS A 471 -24.22 -17.24 -3.98
CA LYS A 471 -23.13 -17.53 -3.04
C LYS A 471 -22.18 -16.35 -2.93
N SER A 472 -21.70 -16.08 -1.73
CA SER A 472 -20.70 -15.04 -1.46
C SER A 472 -19.73 -15.43 -0.36
N GLN A 473 -18.56 -14.81 -0.37
CA GLN A 473 -17.59 -14.89 0.70
C GLN A 473 -17.28 -13.49 1.21
N THR A 474 -17.42 -13.28 2.51
CA THR A 474 -16.86 -12.10 3.19
C THR A 474 -15.53 -12.48 3.81
N SER A 475 -14.48 -11.73 3.48
CA SER A 475 -13.17 -11.82 4.12
C SER A 475 -12.94 -10.56 4.96
N TYR A 476 -12.51 -10.73 6.21
CA TYR A 476 -12.24 -9.63 7.13
C TYR A 476 -10.75 -9.39 7.27
N TYR A 477 -10.35 -8.13 7.23
CA TYR A 477 -8.96 -7.70 7.27
C TYR A 477 -8.73 -6.74 8.41
N PHE A 478 -7.76 -7.08 9.25
CA PHE A 478 -7.05 -6.12 10.09
C PHE A 478 -5.80 -5.62 9.34
N PHE A 479 -4.99 -4.79 9.99
CA PHE A 479 -3.73 -4.30 9.43
C PHE A 479 -2.64 -4.36 10.48
N GLU A 480 -1.39 -4.52 10.04
CA GLU A 480 -0.24 -4.61 10.93
C GLU A 480 -0.09 -3.39 11.86
N GLN A 481 0.68 -3.56 12.94
CA GLN A 481 0.99 -2.51 13.92
C GLN A 481 -0.25 -1.95 14.64
N CYS A 482 -1.25 -2.80 14.87
CA CYS A 482 -2.46 -2.48 15.61
C CYS A 482 -2.66 -3.43 16.79
N HIS A 483 -3.42 -2.97 17.78
CA HIS A 483 -4.07 -3.85 18.76
C HIS A 483 -5.48 -4.12 18.27
N TYR A 484 -5.93 -5.36 18.33
CA TYR A 484 -7.26 -5.77 17.88
C TYR A 484 -8.12 -6.09 19.09
N TYR A 485 -9.39 -5.70 19.07
CA TYR A 485 -10.30 -5.95 20.18
C TYR A 485 -11.75 -6.03 19.71
N LYS A 486 -12.63 -6.53 20.58
CA LYS A 486 -14.08 -6.62 20.35
C LYS A 486 -14.84 -5.52 21.08
N PRO A 487 -15.29 -4.47 20.39
CA PRO A 487 -16.06 -3.37 20.97
C PRO A 487 -17.27 -3.82 21.78
N LEU A 488 -18.03 -4.78 21.27
CA LEU A 488 -19.23 -5.29 21.93
C LEU A 488 -18.98 -5.83 23.34
N ASN A 489 -17.75 -6.23 23.64
CA ASN A 489 -17.33 -6.81 24.92
C ASN A 489 -16.27 -5.94 25.61
N SER A 490 -16.15 -4.66 25.25
CA SER A 490 -15.15 -3.76 25.80
C SER A 490 -15.77 -2.47 26.34
N GLN A 491 -15.20 -1.94 27.41
CA GLN A 491 -15.40 -0.56 27.87
C GLN A 491 -14.06 0.17 27.95
N LEU A 492 -13.92 1.18 27.10
CA LEU A 492 -12.68 1.94 27.03
C LEU A 492 -12.48 2.83 28.25
N CYS A 493 -13.56 3.34 28.86
CA CYS A 493 -13.47 4.25 30.00
C CYS A 493 -12.90 3.63 31.28
N CYS A 494 -13.02 2.30 31.43
CA CYS A 494 -12.51 1.56 32.59
C CYS A 494 -11.41 0.55 32.19
N ALA A 495 -10.84 0.68 30.99
CA ALA A 495 -9.80 -0.18 30.44
C ALA A 495 -10.14 -1.69 30.45
N GLN A 496 -11.43 -2.05 30.41
CA GLN A 496 -11.86 -3.43 30.22
C GLN A 496 -11.95 -3.71 28.72
N ILE A 497 -10.89 -4.28 28.15
CA ILE A 497 -10.78 -4.50 26.70
C ILE A 497 -10.72 -5.99 26.41
N ASP A 498 -11.67 -6.49 25.62
CA ASP A 498 -11.66 -7.85 25.06
C ASP A 498 -10.69 -7.90 23.88
N VAL A 499 -9.41 -8.08 24.19
CA VAL A 499 -8.32 -8.16 23.21
C VAL A 499 -8.48 -9.41 22.34
N LEU A 500 -8.27 -9.25 21.04
CA LEU A 500 -8.38 -10.32 20.06
C LEU A 500 -6.98 -10.70 19.57
N ASP A 501 -6.57 -11.94 19.85
CA ASP A 501 -5.49 -12.60 19.12
C ASP A 501 -6.03 -13.10 17.78
N ILE A 502 -5.34 -12.77 16.70
CA ILE A 502 -5.76 -13.13 15.35
C ILE A 502 -4.79 -14.12 14.71
N TRP A 503 -5.28 -14.91 13.78
CA TRP A 503 -4.44 -15.75 12.93
C TRP A 503 -4.24 -15.03 11.61
N ASP A 504 -2.99 -14.67 11.25
CA ASP A 504 -2.70 -14.08 9.95
C ASP A 504 -2.84 -15.16 8.89
N LEU A 505 -4.00 -15.15 8.22
CA LEU A 505 -4.29 -16.09 7.16
C LEU A 505 -3.28 -15.97 6.04
N SER A 506 -2.63 -14.84 5.77
CA SER A 506 -1.64 -14.73 4.68
C SER A 506 -0.31 -15.43 5.00
N LYS A 507 0.11 -15.44 6.27
CA LYS A 507 1.38 -16.05 6.73
C LYS A 507 1.20 -17.43 7.36
N GLY A 508 0.00 -17.78 7.80
CA GLY A 508 -0.27 -19.00 8.55
C GLY A 508 0.33 -18.99 9.95
N ILE A 509 0.37 -17.81 10.60
CA ILE A 509 0.94 -17.64 11.95
C ILE A 509 -0.04 -16.91 12.86
N ALA A 510 0.04 -17.17 14.16
CA ALA A 510 -0.64 -16.34 15.15
C ALA A 510 0.01 -14.95 15.20
N VAL A 511 -0.83 -13.92 15.20
CA VAL A 511 -0.44 -12.54 15.44
C VAL A 511 -1.14 -12.12 16.72
N SER A 512 -0.39 -12.12 17.81
CA SER A 512 -0.86 -11.49 19.03
C SER A 512 -0.94 -9.98 18.82
N ALA A 513 -1.92 -9.34 19.46
CA ALA A 513 -1.87 -7.89 19.62
C ALA A 513 -0.48 -7.53 20.17
N MET A 514 0.18 -6.52 19.59
CA MET A 514 1.53 -6.14 20.02
C MET A 514 1.56 -6.04 21.55
N PRO A 515 2.48 -6.71 22.26
CA PRO A 515 2.73 -6.37 23.63
C PRO A 515 3.35 -4.97 23.57
N CYS A 516 2.55 -3.92 23.73
CA CYS A 516 3.20 -2.63 23.79
C CYS A 516 3.99 -2.60 25.09
N ASP A 517 5.30 -2.35 25.01
CA ASP A 517 6.10 -1.96 26.17
C ASP A 517 5.44 -0.75 26.86
N SER A 518 4.65 0.02 26.11
CA SER A 518 3.73 1.03 26.61
C SER A 518 2.54 0.48 27.40
N THR A 519 2.09 -0.77 27.27
CA THR A 519 1.04 -1.34 28.13
C THR A 519 1.65 -1.74 29.46
N GLN A 520 2.90 -2.23 29.51
CA GLN A 520 3.63 -2.35 30.78
C GLN A 520 4.06 -0.98 31.36
N LYS A 521 4.27 0.06 30.53
CA LYS A 521 4.52 1.44 31.01
C LYS A 521 3.26 2.27 31.32
N LEU A 522 2.10 1.95 30.74
CA LEU A 522 0.79 2.57 31.02
C LEU A 522 0.09 1.82 32.15
N LEU A 523 0.33 0.51 32.29
CA LEU A 523 0.21 -0.27 33.53
C LEU A 523 1.51 -0.16 34.33
N ARG A 524 2.17 1.01 34.33
CA ARG A 524 2.79 1.41 35.58
C ARG A 524 1.64 1.29 36.58
N GLU A 525 1.73 0.39 37.57
CA GLU A 525 1.16 0.72 38.86
C GLU A 525 1.49 2.19 39.04
N PRO A 526 0.49 3.06 39.29
CA PRO A 526 0.74 4.49 39.36
C PRO A 526 2.04 4.58 40.11
N GLU A 527 3.10 5.08 39.43
CA GLU A 527 4.36 5.27 40.13
C GLU A 527 3.88 5.94 41.40
N SER A 528 4.31 5.46 42.55
CA SER A 528 4.16 6.25 43.75
C SER A 528 5.00 7.53 43.59
N GLN A 529 4.74 8.34 42.57
CA GLN A 529 4.01 9.58 42.80
C GLN A 529 3.02 9.32 43.94
N GLN A 530 3.58 9.34 45.16
CA GLN A 530 2.94 10.06 46.23
C GLN A 530 2.20 11.20 45.54
N PRO A 531 0.85 11.29 45.67
CA PRO A 531 0.13 12.42 45.08
C PRO A 531 0.99 13.61 45.39
N HIS A 532 1.47 14.35 44.36
CA HIS A 532 2.44 15.43 44.55
C HIS A 532 2.10 16.05 45.87
N SER A 533 2.94 15.83 46.88
CA SER A 533 2.61 16.36 48.19
C SER A 533 2.42 17.83 47.88
N LEU A 534 1.19 18.31 48.11
CA LEU A 534 0.87 19.73 48.00
C LEU A 534 2.12 20.44 48.53
N PRO A 535 2.75 21.37 47.78
CA PRO A 535 3.73 22.24 48.39
C PRO A 535 3.06 22.71 49.67
N ALA A 536 3.65 22.32 50.81
CA ALA A 536 2.98 22.35 52.10
C ALA A 536 2.24 23.69 52.23
N ASP A 537 0.93 23.63 52.51
CA ASP A 537 0.04 24.78 52.67
C ASP A 537 0.83 26.06 52.91
N ILE A 538 0.97 26.90 51.89
CA ILE A 538 1.38 28.28 52.14
C ILE A 538 0.21 28.85 52.92
N SER A 539 0.32 28.83 54.26
CA SER A 539 -0.67 29.51 55.07
C SER A 539 -0.63 30.99 54.69
N GLN A 540 -1.77 31.66 54.73
CA GLN A 540 -1.87 33.11 54.50
C GLN A 540 -0.84 33.92 55.32
N GLN A 541 -0.35 33.37 56.44
CA GLN A 541 0.68 33.99 57.28
C GLN A 541 2.10 34.00 56.68
N ALA A 542 2.38 33.14 55.70
CA ALA A 542 3.70 33.03 55.06
C ALA A 542 3.77 33.75 53.70
N PHE A 543 2.65 34.29 53.21
CA PHE A 543 2.57 34.96 51.91
C PHE A 543 3.01 36.43 52.02
N ASP A 544 4.01 36.82 51.24
CA ASP A 544 4.55 38.18 51.25
C ASP A 544 3.76 39.08 50.28
N ALA A 545 2.71 39.72 50.79
CA ALA A 545 1.84 40.60 50.01
C ALA A 545 2.60 41.77 49.37
N GLU A 546 3.63 42.31 50.02
CA GLU A 546 4.41 43.43 49.47
C GLU A 546 5.25 42.97 48.27
N LYS A 547 5.91 41.80 48.37
CA LYS A 547 6.62 41.22 47.22
C LYS A 547 5.67 40.85 46.10
N TYR A 548 4.49 40.31 46.43
CA TYR A 548 3.50 39.94 45.43
C TYR A 548 3.02 41.15 44.63
N PHE A 549 2.69 42.26 45.29
CA PHE A 549 2.32 43.49 44.59
C PHE A 549 3.48 44.15 43.85
N ALA A 550 4.70 44.08 44.37
CA ALA A 550 5.87 44.57 43.67
C ALA A 550 6.12 43.81 42.35
N ALA A 551 5.89 42.50 42.34
CA ALA A 551 5.99 41.66 41.16
C ALA A 551 4.77 41.76 40.23
N ASN A 552 3.61 42.17 40.77
CA ASN A 552 2.33 42.25 40.04
C ASN A 552 1.67 43.63 40.25
N PRO A 553 2.21 44.71 39.63
CA PRO A 553 1.71 46.08 39.83
C PRO A 553 0.29 46.30 39.30
N ASP A 554 -0.13 45.48 38.33
CA ASP A 554 -1.47 45.44 37.78
C ASP A 554 -2.50 45.06 38.86
N VAL A 555 -2.18 44.09 39.71
CA VAL A 555 -3.05 43.65 40.81
C VAL A 555 -3.10 44.71 41.92
N ALA A 556 -1.97 45.36 42.20
CA ALA A 556 -1.89 46.44 43.20
C ALA A 556 -2.80 47.64 42.83
N ALA A 557 -2.94 47.93 41.53
CA ALA A 557 -3.79 49.02 41.05
C ALA A 557 -5.29 48.73 41.19
N VAL A 558 -5.69 47.45 41.24
CA VAL A 558 -7.08 47.01 41.39
C VAL A 558 -7.55 47.06 42.85
N GLY A 559 -6.62 47.09 43.81
CA GLY A 559 -6.91 47.26 45.24
C GLY A 559 -7.52 46.01 45.91
N MET A 560 -7.40 44.84 45.27
CA MET A 560 -7.80 43.56 45.85
C MET A 560 -6.72 43.04 46.80
N ASP A 561 -7.11 42.23 47.80
CA ASP A 561 -6.15 41.58 48.69
C ASP A 561 -5.21 40.65 47.91
N ALA A 562 -3.90 40.71 48.21
CA ALA A 562 -2.86 40.01 47.46
C ALA A 562 -3.04 38.48 47.51
N TRP A 563 -3.39 37.96 48.68
CA TRP A 563 -3.57 36.54 48.90
C TRP A 563 -4.83 36.04 48.20
N GLU A 564 -5.93 36.79 48.34
CA GLU A 564 -7.19 36.44 47.71
C GLU A 564 -7.09 36.44 46.18
N HIS A 565 -6.42 37.45 45.60
CA HIS A 565 -6.15 37.48 44.17
C HIS A 565 -5.30 36.30 43.71
N TRP A 566 -4.23 35.97 44.43
CA TRP A 566 -3.36 34.86 44.05
C TRP A 566 -4.08 33.51 44.09
N ILE A 567 -4.88 33.26 45.14
CA ILE A 567 -5.65 32.02 45.27
C ILE A 567 -6.72 31.89 44.19
N GLN A 568 -7.42 32.98 43.85
CA GLN A 568 -8.53 32.91 42.90
C GLN A 568 -8.07 32.86 41.45
N TYR A 569 -7.04 33.64 41.09
CA TYR A 569 -6.63 33.83 39.69
C TYR A 569 -5.13 33.59 39.50
N GLY A 570 -4.30 34.17 40.37
CA GLY A 570 -2.85 34.22 40.17
C GLY A 570 -2.16 32.86 40.07
N ARG A 571 -2.62 31.85 40.84
CA ARG A 571 -2.05 30.49 40.80
C ARG A 571 -2.27 29.80 39.45
N GLU A 572 -3.43 30.02 38.83
CA GLU A 572 -3.81 29.41 37.54
C GLU A 572 -3.17 30.16 36.37
N GLU A 573 -2.96 31.47 36.54
CA GLU A 573 -2.16 32.30 35.63
C GLU A 573 -0.64 32.06 35.74
N GLY A 574 -0.20 31.18 36.66
CA GLY A 574 1.21 30.84 36.84
C GLY A 574 2.04 31.91 37.57
N ARG A 575 1.40 32.85 38.28
CA ARG A 575 2.08 33.89 39.07
C ARG A 575 2.71 33.28 40.34
N GLN A 576 3.90 33.74 40.71
CA GLN A 576 4.64 33.23 41.87
C GLN A 576 3.92 33.51 43.19
N SER A 577 3.84 32.50 44.06
CA SER A 577 3.52 32.66 45.48
C SER A 577 4.78 33.08 46.23
N PHE A 578 4.90 34.37 46.54
CA PHE A 578 6.04 34.90 47.28
C PHE A 578 5.97 34.62 48.77
#